data_AF-A0A2T0T270-F1
#
_entry.id   AF-A0A2T0T270-F1
#
_cell.length_a   1.000
_cell.length_b   1.000
_cell.length_c   1.000
_cell.angle_alpha   90.00
_cell.angle_beta   90.00
_cell.angle_gamma   90.00
#
_symmetry.space_group_name_H-M   'P 1'
#
loop_
_entity.id
_entity.type
_entity.pdbx_description
1 polymer ?
#
loop_
_entity_poly.entity_id
_entity_poly.type
_entity_poly.pdbx_seq_one_letter_code
_entity_poly.pdbx_strand_id
1 'polypeptide(L)' 'MLGLLRTSVREFGQTVVVVTHDPVAASYADRVVLLADGRVAGEVHDPTPDRVTAALRHAGAVR' A
#
# COMPACT_ATOMS: atom_id res chain seq x y z
N MET A 1 0.93 -8.97 13.46
CA MET A 1 1.81 -9.54 12.42
C MET A 1 2.54 -8.48 11.60
N LEU A 2 1.87 -7.40 11.16
CA LEU A 2 2.46 -6.36 10.29
C LEU A 2 3.65 -5.59 10.89
N GLY A 3 3.74 -5.47 12.22
CA GLY A 3 4.90 -4.87 12.89
C GLY A 3 6.23 -5.58 12.56
N LEU A 4 6.21 -6.89 12.38
CA LEU A 4 7.42 -7.68 12.07
C LEU A 4 7.99 -7.34 10.68
N LEU A 5 7.12 -7.10 9.70
CA LEU A 5 7.54 -6.73 8.34
C LEU A 5 8.15 -5.33 8.32
N ARG A 6 7.57 -4.39 9.10
CA ARG A 6 8.12 -3.03 9.23
C ARG A 6 9.46 -3.02 9.96
N THR A 7 9.63 -3.82 11.02
CA THR A 7 10.92 -4.00 11.70
C THR A 7 11.97 -4.63 10.79
N SER A 8 11.58 -5.64 9.98
CA SER A 8 12.52 -6.32 9.08
C SER A 8 13.12 -5.40 8.02
N VAL A 9 12.31 -4.50 7.45
CA VAL A 9 12.78 -3.49 6.50
C VAL A 9 13.73 -2.49 7.17
N ARG A 10 13.42 -2.07 8.42
CA ARG A 10 14.21 -1.04 9.12
C ARG A 10 15.50 -1.55 9.74
N GLU A 11 15.53 -2.79 10.23
CA GLU A 11 16.72 -3.36 10.89
C GLU A 11 17.66 -4.08 9.92
N PHE A 12 17.13 -4.73 8.88
CA PHE A 12 17.95 -5.55 7.96
C PHE A 12 18.16 -4.91 6.57
N GLY A 13 17.59 -3.73 6.33
CA GLY A 13 17.75 -3.01 5.05
C GLY A 13 17.15 -3.73 3.84
N GLN A 14 16.30 -4.73 4.07
CA GLN A 14 15.66 -5.49 2.99
C GLN A 14 14.44 -4.75 2.46
N THR A 15 14.28 -4.68 1.14
CA THR A 15 13.05 -4.18 0.52
C THR A 15 11.98 -5.27 0.51
N VAL A 16 10.79 -4.97 1.06
CA VAL A 16 9.65 -5.88 1.09
C VAL A 16 8.52 -5.30 0.26
N VAL A 17 7.96 -6.11 -0.64
CA VAL A 17 6.75 -5.80 -1.38
C VAL A 17 5.63 -6.68 -0.84
N VAL A 18 4.50 -6.06 -0.48
CA VAL A 18 3.28 -6.74 -0.06
C VAL A 18 2.16 -6.34 -1.00
N VAL A 19 1.34 -7.31 -1.39
CA VAL A 19 0.08 -7.07 -2.10
C VAL A 19 -1.06 -7.32 -1.13
N THR A 20 -1.94 -6.33 -0.98
CA THR A 20 -3.09 -6.42 -0.08
C THR A 20 -4.24 -5.55 -0.60
N HIS A 21 -5.46 -5.98 -0.29
CA HIS A 21 -6.66 -5.16 -0.47
C HIS A 21 -7.11 -4.50 0.85
N ASP A 22 -6.43 -4.79 1.97
CA ASP A 22 -6.71 -4.18 3.28
C ASP A 22 -6.00 -2.82 3.42
N PRO A 23 -6.75 -1.70 3.53
CA PRO A 23 -6.17 -0.37 3.74
C PRO A 23 -5.35 -0.24 5.02
N VAL A 24 -5.72 -0.98 6.07
CA VAL A 24 -4.99 -0.96 7.34
C VAL A 24 -3.60 -1.55 7.15
N ALA A 25 -3.50 -2.72 6.51
CA ALA A 25 -2.21 -3.32 6.19
C ALA A 25 -1.35 -2.44 5.28
N ALA A 26 -1.93 -1.86 4.23
CA ALA A 26 -1.23 -0.98 3.30
C ALA A 26 -0.70 0.30 3.98
N SER A 27 -1.37 0.80 5.03
CA SER A 27 -0.91 1.97 5.79
C SER A 27 0.41 1.77 6.56
N TYR A 28 0.87 0.52 6.72
CA TYR A 28 2.18 0.25 7.32
C TYR A 28 3.35 0.42 6.36
N ALA A 29 3.10 0.44 5.04
CA ALA A 29 4.13 0.66 4.04
C ALA A 29 4.60 2.12 4.03
N ASP A 30 5.80 2.37 3.51
CA ASP A 30 6.25 3.74 3.26
C ASP A 30 5.59 4.32 1.99
N ARG A 31 5.17 3.46 1.06
CA ARG A 31 4.48 3.80 -0.19
C ARG A 31 3.50 2.71 -0.61
N VAL A 32 2.35 3.10 -1.15
CA VAL A 32 1.37 2.22 -1.79
C VAL A 32 1.29 2.54 -3.27
N VAL A 33 1.39 1.53 -4.13
CA VAL A 33 1.15 1.65 -5.57
C VAL A 33 -0.18 0.97 -5.90
N LEU A 34 -1.07 1.68 -6.58
CA LEU A 34 -2.34 1.16 -7.03
C LEU A 34 -2.21 0.60 -8.44
N LEU A 35 -2.74 -0.60 -8.64
CA LEU A 35 -2.82 -1.25 -9.94
C LEU A 35 -4.29 -1.39 -10.35
N ALA A 36 -4.61 -0.98 -11.56
CA ALA A 36 -5.91 -1.21 -12.21
C ALA A 36 -5.65 -1.58 -13.67
N ASP A 37 -6.36 -2.59 -14.17
CA ASP A 37 -6.28 -3.04 -15.57
C ASP A 37 -4.84 -3.30 -16.07
N GLY A 38 -4.01 -3.87 -15.20
CA GLY A 38 -2.60 -4.16 -15.50
C GLY A 38 -1.69 -2.93 -15.60
N ARG A 39 -2.14 -1.76 -15.18
CA ARG A 39 -1.40 -0.50 -15.20
C ARG A 39 -1.31 0.12 -13.81
N VAL A 40 -0.27 0.94 -13.60
CA VAL A 40 -0.18 1.79 -12.41
C VAL A 40 -1.25 2.87 -12.52
N ALA A 41 -2.21 2.82 -11.60
CA ALA A 41 -3.36 3.72 -11.54
C ALA A 41 -3.12 4.91 -10.61
N GLY A 42 -2.10 4.82 -9.74
CA GLY A 42 -1.72 5.90 -8.83
C GLY A 42 -0.80 5.42 -7.72
N GLU A 43 -0.37 6.36 -6.87
CA GLU A 43 0.47 6.08 -5.72
C GLU A 43 0.02 6.90 -4.51
N VAL A 44 0.23 6.36 -3.31
CA VAL A 44 0.02 7.05 -2.02
C VAL A 44 1.32 6.98 -1.22
N HIS A 45 1.89 8.16 -0.95
CA HIS A 45 3.00 8.34 -0.01
C HIS A 45 2.47 8.66 1.38
N ASP A 46 3.20 8.23 2.42
CA ASP A 46 2.80 8.35 3.82
C ASP A 46 1.34 7.87 4.02
N PRO A 47 1.08 6.57 3.73
CA PRO A 47 -0.27 6.05 3.66
C PRO A 47 -0.93 6.02 5.03
N THR A 48 -2.17 6.51 5.10
CA THR A 48 -3.08 6.28 6.21
C THR A 48 -4.22 5.38 5.74
N PRO A 49 -4.90 4.64 6.63
CA PRO A 49 -6.04 3.81 6.25
C PRO A 49 -7.08 4.57 5.42
N ASP A 50 -7.37 5.82 5.79
CA ASP A 50 -8.32 6.68 5.07
C ASP A 50 -7.84 7.04 3.67
N ARG A 51 -6.58 7.43 3.51
CA ARG A 51 -6.00 7.79 2.20
C ARG A 51 -5.96 6.58 1.27
N VAL A 52 -5.61 5.41 1.78
CA VAL A 52 -5.61 4.17 1.00
C VAL A 52 -7.04 3.75 0.63
N THR A 53 -7.99 3.85 1.55
CA THR A 53 -9.40 3.54 1.28
C THR A 53 -9.96 4.45 0.18
N ALA A 54 -9.67 5.76 0.25
CA ALA A 54 -10.08 6.70 -0.78
C ALA A 54 -9.45 6.37 -2.14
N ALA A 55 -8.16 6.03 -2.17
CA ALA A 55 -7.46 5.65 -3.39
C ALA A 55 -8.02 4.37 -4.03
N LEU A 56 -8.30 3.34 -3.23
CA LEU A 56 -8.90 2.08 -3.72
C LEU A 56 -10.30 2.30 -4.31
N ARG A 57 -11.12 3.15 -3.69
CA ARG A 57 -12.43 3.53 -4.23
C ARG A 57 -12.31 4.24 -5.57
N HIS A 58 -11.33 5.11 -5.73
CA HIS A 58 -11.10 5.82 -6.99
C HIS A 58 -10.59 4.87 -8.08
N ALA A 59 -9.66 3.97 -7.75
CA ALA A 59 -9.11 3.00 -8.70
C ALA A 59 -10.17 2.01 -9.22
N GLY A 60 -11.11 1.58 -8.39
CA GLY A 60 -12.22 0.71 -8.80
C GLY A 60 -13.35 1.43 -9.55
N ALA A 61 -13.37 2.78 -9.54
CA ALA A 61 -14.34 3.60 -10.26
C ALA A 61 -13.89 3.95 -11.69
N VAL A 62 -12.63 3.66 -12.05
CA VAL A 62 -12.15 3.73 -13.43
C VAL A 62 -12.74 2.52 -14.17
N ARG A 63 -13.77 2.76 -14.97
CA ARG A 63 -14.31 1.85 -15.98
C ARG A 63 -14.51 2.61 -17.28
#